data_AF-A0A0F9CEA4-F1
#
_entry.id   AF-A0A0F9CEA4-F1
#
_cell.length_a   1.000
_cell.length_b   1.000
_cell.length_c   1.000
_cell.angle_alpha   90.00
_cell.angle_beta   90.00
_cell.angle_gamma   90.00
#
_symmetry.space_group_name_H-M   'P 1'
#
loop_
_entity.id
_entity.type
_entity.pdbx_description
1 polymer ?
#
loop_
_entity_poly.entity_id
_entity_poly.type
_entity_poly.pdbx_seq_one_letter_code
_entity_poly.pdbx_strand_id
1 'polypeptide(L)'
;FVPAFGAGFASAESVTAIQVSLVEDAIIERRIRYCEAPAGSAVKRFFLKVVNQKVIQYMELTGLVNYNLPACEELTVGTDS
;
A
#
# COMPACT_ATOMS: atom_id res chain seq x y z
N PHE A 1 37.37 26.09 1.78
CA PHE A 1 36.43 25.92 0.66
C PHE A 1 36.80 24.64 -0.09
N VAL A 2 36.14 23.54 0.25
CA VAL A 2 36.16 22.28 -0.52
C VAL A 2 34.70 21.83 -0.53
N PRO A 3 34.00 21.74 -1.68
CA PRO A 3 32.63 21.29 -1.68
C PRO A 3 32.63 19.77 -1.50
N ALA A 4 32.22 19.31 -0.31
CA ALA A 4 31.92 17.90 -0.06
C ALA A 4 30.55 17.57 -0.68
N PHE A 5 30.56 17.26 -1.98
CA PHE A 5 29.49 16.47 -2.60
C PHE A 5 29.62 15.04 -2.07
N GLY A 6 29.10 14.82 -0.86
CA GLY A 6 29.28 13.58 -0.10
C GLY A 6 28.08 13.32 0.80
N ALA A 7 26.87 13.45 0.27
CA ALA A 7 25.66 12.89 0.87
C ALA A 7 25.06 11.95 -0.17
N GLY A 8 25.09 10.67 0.16
CA GLY A 8 24.95 9.55 -0.75
C GLY A 8 23.80 9.69 -1.74
N PHE A 9 24.11 9.36 -2.98
CA PHE A 9 23.17 8.78 -3.91
C PHE A 9 22.51 7.58 -3.22
N ALA A 10 21.41 7.79 -2.50
CA ALA A 10 20.43 6.74 -2.32
C ALA A 10 20.05 6.37 -3.75
N SER A 11 20.57 5.23 -4.23
CA SER A 11 20.34 4.74 -5.57
C SER A 11 18.85 4.90 -5.89
N ALA A 12 18.49 5.40 -7.07
CA ALA A 12 17.08 5.62 -7.43
C ALA A 12 16.23 4.34 -7.23
N GLU A 13 16.87 3.15 -7.37
CA GLU A 13 16.33 1.83 -7.04
C GLU A 13 15.97 1.63 -5.56
N SER A 14 16.71 2.23 -4.63
CA SER A 14 16.40 2.14 -3.19
C SER A 14 15.20 3.00 -2.81
N VAL A 15 15.02 4.15 -3.47
CA VAL A 15 13.87 5.03 -3.23
C VAL A 15 12.58 4.40 -3.76
N THR A 16 12.62 3.78 -4.94
CA THR A 16 11.47 3.03 -5.47
C THR A 16 11.15 1.81 -4.62
N ALA A 17 12.14 1.05 -4.13
CA ALA A 17 11.88 -0.08 -3.23
C ALA A 17 11.17 0.34 -1.94
N ILE A 18 11.61 1.43 -1.29
CA ILE A 18 10.96 1.97 -0.08
C ILE A 18 9.54 2.47 -0.40
N GLN A 19 9.35 3.15 -1.54
CA GLN A 19 8.03 3.61 -1.97
C GLN A 19 7.07 2.46 -2.26
N VAL A 20 7.54 1.40 -2.91
CA VAL A 20 6.77 0.19 -3.18
C VAL A 20 6.28 -0.43 -1.87
N SER A 21 7.17 -0.64 -0.89
CA SER A 21 6.79 -1.17 0.42
C SER A 21 5.78 -0.27 1.16
N LEU A 22 5.96 1.06 1.11
CA LEU A 22 5.01 2.00 1.73
C LEU A 22 3.63 1.98 1.06
N VAL A 23 3.59 1.82 -0.27
CA VAL A 23 2.31 1.70 -0.99
C VAL A 23 1.65 0.36 -0.69
N GLU A 24 2.41 -0.73 -0.57
CA GLU A 24 1.92 -2.05 -0.19
C GLU A 24 1.28 -2.04 1.19
N ASP A 25 2.00 -1.52 2.19
CA ASP A 25 1.50 -1.38 3.57
C ASP A 25 0.21 -0.55 3.62
N ALA A 26 0.21 0.56 2.86
CA ALA A 26 -0.96 1.41 2.68
C ALA A 26 -2.17 0.67 2.07
N ILE A 27 -1.97 -0.26 1.14
CA ILE A 27 -3.05 -1.09 0.56
C ILE A 27 -3.62 -2.00 1.66
N ILE A 28 -2.76 -2.68 2.41
CA ILE A 28 -3.15 -3.62 3.47
C ILE A 28 -3.94 -2.90 4.57
N GLU A 29 -3.45 -1.79 5.12
CA GLU A 29 -4.15 -1.03 6.15
C GLU A 29 -5.56 -0.60 5.72
N ARG A 30 -5.69 -0.11 4.48
CA ARG A 30 -6.97 0.35 3.94
C ARG A 30 -7.91 -0.81 3.66
N ARG A 31 -7.36 -1.97 3.29
CA ARG A 31 -8.12 -3.20 3.09
C ARG A 31 -8.64 -3.73 4.44
N ILE A 32 -7.87 -3.68 5.51
CA ILE A 32 -8.33 -4.00 6.88
C ILE A 32 -9.53 -3.12 7.23
N ARG A 33 -9.40 -1.79 7.09
CA ARG A 33 -10.51 -0.85 7.37
C ARG A 33 -11.73 -1.07 6.46
N TYR A 34 -11.53 -1.51 5.22
CA TYR A 34 -12.61 -1.91 4.33
C TYR A 34 -13.36 -3.15 4.85
N CYS A 35 -12.62 -4.13 5.37
CA CYS A 35 -13.16 -5.37 5.91
C CYS A 35 -13.92 -5.12 7.22
N GLU A 36 -13.40 -4.27 8.10
CA GLU A 36 -14.05 -3.87 9.35
C GLU A 36 -15.24 -2.93 9.14
N ALA A 37 -15.31 -2.23 8.01
CA ALA A 37 -16.40 -1.29 7.75
C ALA A 37 -17.76 -2.02 7.58
N PRO A 38 -18.85 -1.46 8.15
CA PRO A 38 -20.18 -2.04 8.05
C PRO A 38 -20.65 -2.13 6.61
N ALA A 39 -21.28 -3.26 6.27
CA ALA A 39 -21.83 -3.50 4.93
C ALA A 39 -22.86 -2.41 4.56
N GLY A 40 -22.75 -1.89 3.33
CA GLY A 40 -23.64 -0.83 2.83
C GLY A 40 -23.25 0.61 3.21
N SER A 41 -22.24 0.82 4.06
CA SER A 41 -21.79 2.16 4.42
C SER A 41 -21.00 2.84 3.29
N ALA A 42 -21.16 4.16 3.16
CA ALA A 42 -20.36 5.00 2.27
C ALA A 42 -18.85 4.88 2.56
N VAL A 43 -18.50 4.63 3.83
CA VAL A 43 -17.12 4.42 4.29
C VAL A 43 -16.51 3.17 3.66
N LYS A 44 -17.29 2.08 3.54
CA LYS A 44 -16.83 0.84 2.90
C LYS A 44 -16.54 1.07 1.40
N ARG A 45 -17.41 1.79 0.70
CA ARG A 45 -17.18 2.16 -0.71
C ARG A 45 -15.97 3.09 -0.88
N PHE A 46 -15.77 4.01 0.06
CA PHE A 46 -14.62 4.89 0.07
C PHE A 46 -13.31 4.09 0.20
N PHE A 47 -13.19 3.21 1.19
CA PHE A 47 -11.97 2.41 1.36
C PHE A 47 -11.69 1.51 0.16
N LEU A 48 -12.72 0.89 -0.44
CA LEU A 48 -12.55 0.10 -1.66
C LEU A 48 -11.95 0.94 -2.81
N LYS A 49 -12.44 2.17 -2.99
CA LYS A 49 -11.93 3.09 -4.01
C LYS A 49 -10.46 3.43 -3.75
N VAL A 50 -10.10 3.72 -2.50
CA VAL A 50 -8.71 4.07 -2.14
C VAL A 50 -7.78 2.87 -2.29
N VAL A 51 -8.23 1.67 -1.90
CA VAL A 51 -7.50 0.41 -2.11
C VAL A 51 -7.21 0.21 -3.59
N ASN A 52 -8.22 0.33 -4.47
CA ASN A 52 -8.02 0.19 -5.92
C ASN A 52 -7.04 1.23 -6.48
N GLN A 53 -7.12 2.49 -6.04
CA GLN A 53 -6.17 3.52 -6.47
C GLN A 53 -4.74 3.19 -6.05
N LYS A 54 -4.55 2.68 -4.83
CA LYS A 54 -3.23 2.32 -4.32
C LYS A 54 -2.65 1.07 -5.00
N VAL A 55 -3.51 0.11 -5.33
CA VAL A 55 -3.12 -1.06 -6.14
C VAL A 55 -2.64 -0.65 -7.53
N ILE A 56 -3.35 0.26 -8.20
CA ILE A 56 -2.90 0.81 -9.49
C ILE A 56 -1.54 1.48 -9.33
N GLN A 57 -1.37 2.32 -8.31
CA GLN A 57 -0.09 2.97 -8.02
C GLN A 57 1.03 1.97 -7.75
N TYR A 58 0.76 0.89 -7.01
CA TYR A 58 1.72 -0.17 -6.75
C TYR A 58 2.12 -0.89 -8.04
N MET A 59 1.15 -1.20 -8.90
CA MET A 59 1.38 -1.84 -10.20
C MET A 59 2.21 -0.94 -11.13
N GLU A 60 1.96 0.37 -11.14
CA GLU A 60 2.77 1.33 -11.90
C GLU A 60 4.21 1.41 -11.38
N LEU A 61 4.42 1.33 -10.06
CA LEU A 61 5.75 1.37 -9.45
C LEU A 61 6.54 0.08 -9.61
N THR A 62 5.88 -1.07 -9.60
CA THR A 62 6.51 -2.40 -9.66
C THR A 62 6.56 -3.00 -11.05
N GLY A 63 5.76 -2.50 -11.99
CA GLY A 63 5.56 -3.10 -13.32
C GLY A 63 4.73 -4.40 -13.29
N LEU A 64 4.12 -4.74 -12.15
CA LEU A 64 3.28 -5.92 -12.03
C LEU A 64 1.92 -5.70 -12.70
N VAL A 65 1.45 -6.70 -13.44
CA VAL A 65 0.14 -6.70 -14.12
C VAL A 65 -1.00 -7.21 -13.24
N ASN A 66 -0.69 -7.79 -12.09
CA ASN A 66 -1.69 -8.22 -11.13
C ASN A 66 -1.13 -8.12 -9.70
N TYR A 67 -1.93 -7.55 -8.80
CA TYR A 67 -1.65 -7.54 -7.37
C TYR A 67 -2.74 -8.34 -6.66
N ASN A 68 -2.34 -9.44 -6.01
CA ASN A 68 -3.30 -10.27 -5.30
C ASN A 68 -3.68 -9.60 -3.98
N LEU A 69 -4.90 -9.07 -3.91
CA LEU A 69 -5.38 -8.46 -2.67
C LEU A 69 -5.81 -9.55 -1.67
N PRO A 70 -5.28 -9.55 -0.45
CA PRO A 70 -5.66 -10.53 0.56
C PRO A 70 -7.17 -10.48 0.86
N ALA A 71 -7.74 -11.65 1.14
CA ALA A 71 -9.14 -11.76 1.50
C ALA A 71 -9.40 -11.08 2.85
N CYS A 72 -10.63 -10.60 3.07
CA CYS A 72 -10.99 -10.03 4.37
C CYS A 72 -10.83 -11.05 5.50
N GLU A 73 -11.16 -12.31 5.23
CA GLU A 73 -10.99 -13.42 6.17
C GLU A 73 -9.54 -13.54 6.63
N GLU A 74 -8.56 -13.45 5.72
CA GLU A 74 -7.12 -13.53 6.06
C GLU A 74 -6.63 -12.32 6.86
N LEU A 75 -7.23 -11.14 6.66
CA LEU A 75 -6.84 -9.89 7.31
C LEU A 75 -7.47 -9.71 8.70
N THR A 76 -8.62 -10.34 8.97
CA THR A 76 -9.36 -10.21 10.23
C THR A 76 -9.12 -11.34 11.23
N VAL A 77 -8.29 -12.36 10.90
CA VAL A 77 -7.98 -13.49 11.81
C VAL A 77 -7.26 -13.04 13.10
N GLY A 78 -6.81 -11.79 13.19
CA GLY A 78 -6.16 -11.22 14.38
C GLY A 78 -7.11 -10.60 15.42
N THR A 79 -8.42 -10.54 15.17
CA THR A 79 -9.38 -9.86 16.05
C THR A 79 -10.32 -10.83 16.78
N ASP A 80 -9.78 -11.94 17.28
CA ASP A 80 -10.48 -12.79 18.26
C ASP A 80 -9.95 -12.44 19.66
N SER A 81 -10.70 -11.61 20.39
CA SER A 81 -10.59 -11.37 21.83
C SER A 81 -11.93 -10.90 22.37
#